data_AF-A0A254RH24-F1
#
_entry.id   AF-A0A254RH24-F1
#
_cell.length_a   1.000
_cell.length_b   1.000
_cell.length_c   1.000
_cell.angle_alpha   90.00
_cell.angle_beta   90.00
_cell.angle_gamma   90.00
#
_symmetry.space_group_name_H-M   'P 1'
#
loop_
_entity.id
_entity.type
_entity.pdbx_description
1 polymer ?
#
loop_
_entity_poly.entity_id
_entity_poly.type
_entity_poly.pdbx_seq_one_letter_code
_entity_poly.pdbx_strand_id
1 'polypeptide(L)'
;MISNFFMQLAHIELLMTYSVKDILSLVRRDARFDTKLVNDLFFEGTFIDENSHHFVFDNLVQWLYDRGENPDDFVERIVKRCADFEAVPARSVLRTYLPFVSQFYQTQDVRALCLEIIPKRYPFLINAGILRDTTENDERNMYFSFQFETPGALVSNPMRWVLGLFRIGPLLLNTPAYEHMGYVATQTSFIEALENRVPAEMIDGNVYVGDRLVGRTTTFGECIDQFGFDWPRTSEREMGCVLALEDVCDAKTNALLLRKGCYYGTPSNILDARFKANVVTQEPFLKLMSSVVKQEFDVWQPIQKAQEQLLGAMNDSVEVVYYKSDDSISVNSKHLMRNVPARILRNLLREYTATGREEYENREFKRDPSICMDPLRPNFESRLNRVIAHINGTEEKDGSMSEGVKKYFEIERHRRGGFRFLPKCKIIFREE
;
A
#
# COMPACT_ATOMS: atom_id res chain seq x y z
N MET A 1 -8.98 -12.39 -2.31
CA MET A 1 -7.88 -12.01 -1.38
C MET A 1 -6.56 -12.26 -2.08
N ILE A 2 -5.75 -11.22 -2.22
CA ILE A 2 -4.53 -11.20 -3.02
C ILE A 2 -3.34 -11.02 -2.08
N SER A 3 -2.20 -11.64 -2.41
CA SER A 3 -0.98 -11.45 -1.62
C SER A 3 -0.54 -10.00 -1.65
N ASN A 4 -0.18 -9.45 -0.49
CA ASN A 4 0.31 -8.07 -0.38
C ASN A 4 1.73 -7.87 -0.95
N PHE A 5 2.43 -8.92 -1.42
CA PHE A 5 3.85 -8.87 -1.75
C PHE A 5 4.25 -7.65 -2.60
N PHE A 6 3.45 -7.33 -3.62
CA PHE A 6 3.76 -6.21 -4.48
C PHE A 6 3.47 -4.84 -3.84
N MET A 7 2.41 -4.73 -3.04
CA MET A 7 2.18 -3.54 -2.22
C MET A 7 3.25 -3.36 -1.15
N GLN A 8 3.75 -4.46 -0.59
CA GLN A 8 4.86 -4.44 0.35
C GLN A 8 6.12 -3.87 -0.29
N LEU A 9 6.44 -4.25 -1.53
CA LEU A 9 7.54 -3.64 -2.28
C LEU A 9 7.33 -2.13 -2.49
N ALA A 10 6.12 -1.71 -2.85
CA ALA A 10 5.80 -0.29 -3.00
C ALA A 10 5.88 0.47 -1.67
N HIS A 11 5.43 -0.14 -0.57
CA HIS A 11 5.51 0.45 0.77
C HIS A 11 6.95 0.57 1.26
N ILE A 12 7.78 -0.44 1.00
CA ILE A 12 9.21 -0.38 1.30
C ILE A 12 9.89 0.71 0.48
N GLU A 13 9.59 0.82 -0.81
CA GLU A 13 10.09 1.92 -1.66
C GLU A 13 9.69 3.28 -1.10
N LEU A 14 8.46 3.43 -0.58
CA LEU A 14 8.02 4.65 0.10
C LEU A 14 8.90 4.95 1.33
N LEU A 15 9.07 3.97 2.22
CA LEU A 15 9.82 4.12 3.47
C LEU A 15 11.31 4.43 3.24
N MET A 16 11.87 3.97 2.12
CA MET A 16 13.28 4.18 1.80
C MET A 16 13.54 5.51 1.08
N THR A 17 12.63 5.93 0.22
CA THR A 17 12.84 7.07 -0.68
C THR A 17 12.31 8.38 -0.11
N TYR A 18 11.28 8.33 0.75
CA TYR A 18 10.59 9.52 1.22
C TYR A 18 10.73 9.71 2.73
N SER A 19 10.64 10.97 3.18
CA SER A 19 10.60 11.25 4.61
C SER A 19 9.26 10.78 5.21
N VAL A 20 9.23 10.47 6.50
CA VAL A 20 7.98 10.15 7.22
C VAL A 20 6.94 11.26 7.03
N LYS A 21 7.36 12.53 7.01
CA LYS A 21 6.47 13.67 6.76
C LYS A 21 5.82 13.62 5.37
N ASP A 22 6.58 13.24 4.35
CA ASP A 22 6.05 13.05 3.00
C ASP A 22 5.03 11.91 2.98
N ILE A 23 5.36 10.76 3.55
CA ILE A 23 4.46 9.59 3.55
C ILE A 23 3.18 9.89 4.35
N LEU A 24 3.25 10.67 5.43
CA LEU A 24 2.08 11.16 6.15
C LEU A 24 1.12 11.95 5.25
N SER A 25 1.63 12.69 4.26
CA SER A 25 0.79 13.41 3.30
C SER A 25 0.07 12.49 2.32
N LEU A 26 0.52 11.24 2.14
CA LEU A 26 -0.20 10.18 1.41
C LEU A 26 -1.27 9.55 2.31
N VAL A 27 -0.87 9.05 3.48
CA VAL A 27 -1.79 8.31 4.36
C VAL A 27 -2.87 9.20 4.98
N ARG A 28 -2.68 10.52 5.06
CA ARG A 28 -3.71 11.45 5.55
C ARG A 28 -4.68 11.93 4.47
N ARG A 29 -4.53 11.52 3.20
CA ARG A 29 -5.46 11.89 2.12
C ARG A 29 -6.85 11.30 2.32
N ASP A 30 -6.92 10.14 2.96
CA ASP A 30 -8.15 9.39 3.15
C ASP A 30 -8.08 8.60 4.46
N ALA A 31 -9.15 8.66 5.25
CA ALA A 31 -9.24 8.04 6.56
C ALA A 31 -9.15 6.51 6.54
N ARG A 32 -9.32 5.87 5.38
CA ARG A 32 -9.15 4.42 5.20
C ARG A 32 -7.70 3.96 5.30
N PHE A 33 -6.72 4.86 5.19
CA PHE A 33 -5.33 4.57 5.56
C PHE A 33 -5.17 4.58 7.08
N ASP A 34 -5.78 3.60 7.74
CA ASP A 34 -5.63 3.41 9.18
C ASP A 34 -4.31 2.71 9.53
N THR A 35 -3.97 2.71 10.81
CA THR A 35 -2.75 2.07 11.33
C THR A 35 -2.73 0.58 10.99
N LYS A 36 -3.89 -0.09 10.92
CA LYS A 36 -3.96 -1.51 10.60
C LYS A 36 -3.56 -1.75 9.14
N LEU A 37 -4.14 -1.01 8.19
CA LEU A 37 -3.82 -1.13 6.77
C LEU A 37 -2.34 -0.86 6.52
N VAL A 38 -1.80 0.25 7.04
CA VAL A 38 -0.37 0.58 6.85
C VAL A 38 0.56 -0.46 7.47
N ASN A 39 0.12 -1.12 8.55
CA ASN A 39 0.85 -2.22 9.14
C ASN A 39 0.74 -3.51 8.30
N ASP A 40 -0.44 -3.81 7.73
CA ASP A 40 -0.67 -4.94 6.84
C ASP A 40 0.14 -4.81 5.53
N LEU A 41 0.41 -3.59 5.05
CA LEU A 41 1.31 -3.34 3.92
C LEU A 41 2.77 -3.70 4.23
N PHE A 42 3.19 -3.63 5.49
CA PHE A 42 4.58 -3.87 5.88
C PHE A 42 4.89 -5.35 6.12
N PHE A 43 3.96 -6.13 6.68
CA PHE A 43 4.21 -7.52 7.06
C PHE A 43 4.14 -8.51 5.89
N GLU A 44 5.06 -9.45 5.86
CA GLU A 44 5.09 -10.50 4.84
C GLU A 44 3.89 -11.45 4.94
N GLY A 45 3.30 -11.80 3.80
CA GLY A 45 2.28 -12.86 3.72
C GLY A 45 0.91 -12.45 4.24
N THR A 46 0.66 -11.15 4.45
CA THR A 46 -0.69 -10.66 4.63
C THR A 46 -1.46 -10.76 3.32
N PHE A 47 -2.77 -10.94 3.44
CA PHE A 47 -3.68 -10.97 2.32
C PHE A 47 -4.59 -9.77 2.42
N ILE A 48 -4.72 -9.06 1.31
CA ILE A 48 -5.51 -7.85 1.21
C ILE A 48 -6.58 -8.08 0.14
N ASP A 49 -7.77 -7.54 0.35
CA ASP A 49 -8.86 -7.63 -0.62
C ASP A 49 -8.62 -6.69 -1.82
N GLU A 50 -9.32 -6.95 -2.92
CA GLU A 50 -9.16 -6.20 -4.18
C GLU A 50 -9.49 -4.71 -4.04
N ASN A 51 -10.51 -4.36 -3.25
CA ASN A 51 -10.88 -2.97 -3.05
C ASN A 51 -9.79 -2.20 -2.31
N SER A 52 -9.17 -2.83 -1.31
CA SER A 52 -8.03 -2.26 -0.60
C SER A 52 -6.79 -2.13 -1.50
N HIS A 53 -6.52 -3.09 -2.40
CA HIS A 53 -5.48 -2.97 -3.42
C HIS A 53 -5.69 -1.74 -4.32
N HIS A 54 -6.89 -1.65 -4.90
CA HIS A 54 -7.29 -0.55 -5.77
C HIS A 54 -7.16 0.79 -5.06
N PHE A 55 -7.68 0.87 -3.83
CA PHE A 55 -7.61 2.06 -3.00
C PHE A 55 -6.18 2.53 -2.75
N VAL A 56 -5.29 1.64 -2.31
CA VAL A 56 -3.90 1.98 -1.96
C VAL A 56 -3.14 2.47 -3.19
N PHE A 57 -3.21 1.72 -4.29
CA PHE A 57 -2.45 2.07 -5.49
C PHE A 57 -3.00 3.30 -6.21
N ASP A 58 -4.30 3.52 -6.30
CA ASP A 58 -4.85 4.76 -6.87
C ASP A 58 -4.39 5.98 -6.09
N ASN A 59 -4.46 5.92 -4.76
CA ASN A 59 -4.01 7.02 -3.91
C ASN A 59 -2.51 7.24 -4.02
N LEU A 60 -1.71 6.18 -4.11
CA LEU A 60 -0.27 6.27 -4.35
C LEU A 60 0.02 6.94 -5.70
N VAL A 61 -0.61 6.49 -6.78
CA VAL A 61 -0.41 7.06 -8.13
C VAL A 61 -0.80 8.54 -8.16
N GLN A 62 -1.96 8.91 -7.61
CA GLN A 62 -2.37 10.31 -7.55
C GLN A 62 -1.44 11.16 -6.69
N TRP A 63 -0.96 10.62 -5.57
CA TRP A 63 0.01 11.30 -4.72
C TRP A 63 1.35 11.53 -5.43
N LEU A 64 1.83 10.58 -6.23
CA LEU A 64 3.02 10.76 -7.06
C LEU A 64 2.82 11.88 -8.09
N TYR A 65 1.68 11.91 -8.79
CA TYR A 65 1.38 12.99 -9.74
C TYR A 65 1.30 14.38 -9.10
N ASP A 66 0.69 14.48 -7.92
CA ASP A 66 0.60 15.73 -7.17
C ASP A 66 1.99 16.27 -6.85
N ARG A 67 2.91 15.36 -6.49
CA ARG A 67 4.33 15.67 -6.25
C ARG A 67 5.13 15.96 -7.53
N GLY A 68 4.56 15.71 -8.70
CA GLY A 68 5.25 15.85 -9.99
C GLY A 68 6.21 14.72 -10.27
N GLU A 69 5.99 13.54 -9.68
CA GLU A 69 6.80 12.35 -9.88
C GLU A 69 6.10 11.39 -10.84
N ASN A 70 6.89 10.80 -11.75
CA ASN A 70 6.40 9.81 -12.70
C ASN A 70 6.18 8.46 -11.98
N PRO A 71 4.96 7.89 -12.00
CA PRO A 71 4.71 6.57 -11.42
C PRO A 71 5.52 5.44 -12.07
N ASP A 72 5.89 5.55 -13.35
CA ASP A 72 6.74 4.55 -14.02
C ASP A 72 8.17 4.56 -13.45
N ASP A 73 8.70 5.74 -13.13
CA ASP A 73 10.01 5.87 -12.47
C ASP A 73 9.98 5.30 -11.05
N PHE A 74 8.84 5.43 -10.35
CA PHE A 74 8.64 4.80 -9.03
C PHE A 74 8.69 3.26 -9.15
N VAL A 75 7.98 2.68 -10.12
CA VAL A 75 8.04 1.24 -10.38
C VAL A 75 9.45 0.79 -10.77
N GLU A 76 10.16 1.56 -11.58
CA GLU A 76 11.53 1.23 -11.99
C GLU A 76 12.50 1.20 -10.80
N ARG A 77 12.32 2.08 -9.80
CA ARG A 77 13.10 2.01 -8.55
C ARG A 77 12.86 0.70 -7.79
N ILE A 78 11.62 0.23 -7.72
CA ILE A 78 11.30 -1.08 -7.13
C ILE A 78 12.01 -2.20 -7.90
N VAL A 79 11.94 -2.19 -9.23
CA VAL A 79 12.60 -3.20 -10.08
C VAL A 79 14.11 -3.20 -9.85
N LYS A 80 14.73 -2.02 -9.77
CA LYS A 80 16.17 -1.87 -9.49
C LYS A 80 16.56 -2.41 -8.12
N ARG A 81 15.81 -2.09 -7.06
CA ARG A 81 16.05 -2.65 -5.72
C ARG A 81 15.91 -4.16 -5.70
N CYS A 82 14.95 -4.69 -6.45
CA CYS A 82 14.78 -6.12 -6.64
C CYS A 82 15.98 -6.75 -7.36
N ALA A 83 16.52 -6.08 -8.39
CA ALA A 83 17.74 -6.50 -9.06
C ALA A 83 18.92 -6.59 -8.09
N ASP A 84 19.03 -5.67 -7.13
CA ASP A 84 20.11 -5.60 -6.15
C ASP A 84 19.87 -6.41 -4.87
N PHE A 85 18.67 -6.99 -4.71
CA PHE A 85 18.19 -7.59 -3.45
C PHE A 85 18.27 -6.63 -2.25
N GLU A 86 18.17 -5.33 -2.52
CA GLU A 86 18.09 -4.31 -1.49
C GLU A 86 16.65 -4.24 -0.99
N ALA A 87 16.44 -4.46 0.31
CA ALA A 87 15.12 -4.30 0.94
C ALA A 87 13.99 -5.14 0.33
N VAL A 88 14.32 -6.32 -0.22
CA VAL A 88 13.33 -7.27 -0.75
C VAL A 88 13.03 -8.33 0.30
N PRO A 89 11.78 -8.74 0.55
CA PRO A 89 11.46 -9.84 1.46
C PRO A 89 11.88 -11.20 0.87
N ALA A 90 13.17 -11.54 0.97
CA ALA A 90 13.80 -12.64 0.24
C ALA A 90 13.20 -14.00 0.63
N ARG A 91 12.82 -14.19 1.90
CA ARG A 91 12.12 -15.41 2.35
C ARG A 91 10.78 -15.59 1.66
N SER A 92 9.97 -14.53 1.59
CA SER A 92 8.71 -14.56 0.85
C SER A 92 8.91 -14.83 -0.63
N VAL A 93 9.91 -14.19 -1.26
CA VAL A 93 10.26 -14.46 -2.65
C VAL A 93 10.60 -15.94 -2.85
N LEU A 94 11.53 -16.48 -2.07
CA LEU A 94 11.97 -17.88 -2.15
C LEU A 94 10.79 -18.84 -2.03
N ARG A 95 9.88 -18.59 -1.08
CA ARG A 95 8.67 -19.40 -0.89
C ARG A 95 7.81 -19.48 -2.16
N THR A 96 7.70 -18.40 -2.93
CA THR A 96 6.95 -18.41 -4.21
C THR A 96 7.64 -19.23 -5.31
N TYR A 97 8.95 -19.47 -5.19
CA TYR A 97 9.74 -20.24 -6.16
C TYR A 97 9.97 -21.70 -5.75
N LEU A 98 9.79 -22.05 -4.47
CA LEU A 98 10.02 -23.42 -3.96
C LEU A 98 9.42 -24.54 -4.84
N PRO A 99 8.17 -24.43 -5.35
CA PRO A 99 7.59 -25.49 -6.19
C PRO A 99 8.29 -25.68 -7.55
N PHE A 100 9.12 -24.72 -7.98
CA PHE A 100 9.73 -24.65 -9.31
C PHE A 100 11.25 -24.79 -9.28
N VAL A 101 11.88 -24.89 -8.09
CA VAL A 101 13.34 -24.90 -7.95
C VAL A 101 14.00 -25.93 -8.86
N SER A 102 13.50 -27.17 -8.88
CA SER A 102 14.04 -28.23 -9.75
C SER A 102 13.96 -27.88 -11.24
N GLN A 103 12.88 -27.24 -11.68
CA GLN A 103 12.69 -26.83 -13.07
C GLN A 103 13.72 -25.77 -13.48
N PHE A 104 14.04 -24.83 -12.59
CA PHE A 104 15.07 -23.81 -12.86
C PHE A 104 16.49 -24.34 -12.99
N TYR A 105 16.81 -25.46 -12.34
CA TYR A 105 18.11 -26.14 -12.52
C TYR A 105 18.15 -27.05 -13.76
N GLN A 106 17.01 -27.31 -14.39
CA GLN A 106 16.88 -28.21 -15.55
C GLN A 106 16.54 -27.47 -16.85
N THR A 107 16.06 -26.23 -16.76
CA THR A 107 15.65 -25.44 -17.93
C THR A 107 16.84 -25.04 -18.80
N GLN A 108 16.59 -24.98 -20.10
CA GLN A 108 17.53 -24.44 -21.09
C GLN A 108 17.40 -22.91 -21.22
N ASP A 109 16.37 -22.32 -20.62
CA ASP A 109 16.14 -20.87 -20.62
C ASP A 109 15.42 -20.45 -19.33
N VAL A 110 16.12 -19.74 -18.46
CA VAL A 110 15.60 -19.29 -17.17
C VAL A 110 14.55 -18.20 -17.35
N ARG A 111 14.72 -17.33 -18.36
CA ARG A 111 13.83 -16.19 -18.61
C ARG A 111 12.50 -16.66 -19.17
N ALA A 112 12.50 -17.62 -20.08
CA ALA A 112 11.27 -18.25 -20.54
C ALA A 112 10.51 -18.95 -19.40
N LEU A 113 11.22 -19.72 -18.56
CA LEU A 113 10.60 -20.39 -17.42
C LEU A 113 9.99 -19.39 -16.42
N CYS A 114 10.60 -18.21 -16.22
CA CYS A 114 10.00 -17.15 -15.41
C CYS A 114 8.60 -16.75 -15.89
N LEU A 115 8.36 -16.71 -17.21
CA LEU A 115 7.04 -16.41 -17.79
C LEU A 115 6.08 -17.60 -17.67
N GLU A 116 6.57 -18.80 -17.98
CA GLU A 116 5.76 -20.04 -17.98
C GLU A 116 5.15 -20.36 -16.61
N ILE A 117 5.83 -20.02 -15.51
CA ILE A 117 5.33 -20.28 -14.16
C ILE A 117 4.42 -19.17 -13.61
N ILE A 118 4.26 -18.03 -14.29
CA ILE A 118 3.42 -16.91 -13.84
C ILE A 118 2.01 -17.38 -13.44
N PRO A 119 1.28 -18.19 -14.24
CA PRO A 119 -0.07 -18.64 -13.88
C PRO A 119 -0.13 -19.39 -12.55
N LYS A 120 0.94 -20.11 -12.21
CA LYS A 120 1.03 -20.88 -10.96
C LYS A 120 1.49 -20.01 -9.78
N ARG A 121 2.29 -18.97 -10.04
CA ARG A 121 2.77 -18.03 -9.00
C ARG A 121 1.71 -16.99 -8.62
N TYR A 122 0.84 -16.63 -9.54
CA TYR A 122 -0.13 -15.56 -9.38
C TYR A 122 -1.55 -16.06 -9.71
N PRO A 123 -2.19 -16.80 -8.78
CA PRO A 123 -3.48 -17.46 -9.03
C PRO A 123 -4.66 -16.50 -9.20
N PHE A 124 -4.47 -15.20 -8.94
CA PHE A 124 -5.46 -14.16 -9.25
C PHE A 124 -5.52 -13.82 -10.75
N LEU A 125 -4.54 -14.30 -11.54
CA LEU A 125 -4.57 -14.21 -12.99
C LEU A 125 -5.35 -15.41 -13.53
N ILE A 126 -6.38 -15.15 -14.32
CA ILE A 126 -7.21 -16.18 -14.95
C ILE A 126 -6.86 -16.31 -16.43
N ASN A 127 -7.11 -17.50 -17.01
CA ASN A 127 -6.82 -17.81 -18.41
C ASN A 127 -5.41 -17.41 -18.87
N ALA A 128 -4.45 -17.52 -17.94
CA ALA A 128 -3.08 -17.08 -18.15
C ALA A 128 -2.25 -18.16 -18.86
N GLY A 129 -1.49 -17.78 -19.88
CA GLY A 129 -0.72 -18.72 -20.68
C GLY A 129 0.06 -18.09 -21.81
N ILE A 130 0.95 -18.89 -22.41
CA ILE A 130 1.74 -18.50 -23.58
C ILE A 130 0.89 -18.66 -24.83
N LEU A 131 0.70 -17.57 -25.58
CA LEU A 131 0.03 -17.56 -26.88
C LEU A 131 0.96 -17.94 -28.02
N ARG A 132 2.20 -17.46 -27.96
CA ARG A 132 3.21 -17.69 -28.97
C ARG A 132 4.59 -17.66 -28.33
N ASP A 133 5.45 -18.52 -28.83
CA ASP A 133 6.84 -18.63 -28.42
C ASP A 133 7.67 -19.00 -29.66
N THR A 134 8.46 -18.05 -30.14
CA THR A 134 9.29 -18.23 -31.32
C THR A 134 10.72 -17.84 -31.02
N THR A 135 11.67 -18.52 -31.64
CA THR A 135 13.10 -18.19 -31.54
C THR A 135 13.68 -18.03 -32.93
N GLU A 136 14.24 -16.86 -33.21
CA GLU A 136 14.89 -16.52 -34.48
C GLU A 136 16.20 -15.77 -34.19
N ASN A 137 17.31 -16.19 -34.81
CA ASN A 137 18.62 -15.52 -34.68
C ASN A 137 19.07 -15.25 -33.22
N ASP A 138 18.92 -16.24 -32.34
CA ASP A 138 19.20 -16.14 -30.89
C ASP A 138 18.33 -15.12 -30.13
N GLU A 139 17.27 -14.58 -30.74
CA GLU A 139 16.24 -13.78 -30.09
C GLU A 139 14.98 -14.63 -29.92
N ARG A 140 14.51 -14.76 -28.68
CA ARG A 140 13.24 -15.40 -28.34
C ARG A 140 12.19 -14.33 -28.13
N ASN A 141 11.03 -14.52 -28.75
CA ASN A 141 9.86 -13.66 -28.62
C ASN A 141 8.69 -14.47 -28.06
N MET A 142 8.21 -14.09 -26.89
CA MET A 142 7.11 -14.75 -26.20
C MET A 142 5.95 -13.77 -26.02
N TYR A 143 4.75 -14.22 -26.39
CA TYR A 143 3.50 -13.52 -26.12
C TYR A 143 2.76 -14.23 -25.00
N PHE A 144 2.58 -13.54 -23.88
CA PHE A 144 1.90 -14.06 -22.70
C PHE A 144 0.57 -13.36 -22.51
N SER A 145 -0.51 -14.13 -22.46
CA SER A 145 -1.87 -13.64 -22.22
C SER A 145 -2.30 -13.92 -20.80
N PHE A 146 -3.08 -13.01 -20.21
CA PHE A 146 -3.75 -13.22 -18.93
C PHE A 146 -4.93 -12.26 -18.75
N GLN A 147 -5.85 -12.64 -17.87
CA GLN A 147 -7.03 -11.86 -17.53
C GLN A 147 -7.08 -11.59 -16.03
N PHE A 148 -7.66 -10.47 -15.64
CA PHE A 148 -8.23 -10.23 -14.32
C PHE A 148 -9.71 -10.61 -14.34
N GLU A 149 -10.20 -11.13 -13.22
CA GLU A 149 -11.64 -11.42 -13.04
C GLU A 149 -12.46 -10.15 -13.18
N THR A 150 -11.99 -9.04 -12.61
CA THR A 150 -12.55 -7.70 -12.80
C THR A 150 -11.52 -6.82 -13.54
N PRO A 151 -11.86 -6.19 -14.67
CA PRO A 151 -11.01 -5.17 -15.28
C PRO A 151 -10.63 -4.10 -14.25
N GLY A 152 -9.34 -3.75 -14.15
CA GLY A 152 -8.86 -2.79 -13.15
C GLY A 152 -8.76 -3.33 -11.72
N ALA A 153 -8.93 -4.64 -11.46
CA ALA A 153 -9.00 -5.26 -10.12
C ALA A 153 -7.92 -4.86 -9.09
N LEU A 154 -6.77 -4.34 -9.54
CA LEU A 154 -5.67 -3.98 -8.65
C LEU A 154 -5.50 -2.47 -8.46
N VAL A 155 -5.91 -1.66 -9.43
CA VAL A 155 -5.71 -0.19 -9.55
C VAL A 155 -6.28 0.22 -10.91
N SER A 156 -6.66 1.50 -11.06
CA SER A 156 -7.20 2.06 -12.31
C SER A 156 -6.37 1.72 -13.55
N ASN A 157 -5.04 1.70 -13.41
CA ASN A 157 -4.10 1.25 -14.44
C ASN A 157 -3.10 0.23 -13.88
N PRO A 158 -3.46 -1.07 -13.89
CA PRO A 158 -2.61 -2.11 -13.31
C PRO A 158 -1.42 -2.45 -14.19
N MET A 159 -1.37 -1.94 -15.42
CA MET A 159 -0.39 -2.36 -16.43
C MET A 159 1.04 -2.05 -16.01
N ARG A 160 1.33 -0.83 -15.56
CA ARG A 160 2.69 -0.45 -15.11
C ARG A 160 3.20 -1.34 -13.97
N TRP A 161 2.31 -1.67 -13.05
CA TRP A 161 2.59 -2.46 -11.86
C TRP A 161 2.83 -3.94 -12.18
N VAL A 162 1.96 -4.52 -13.00
CA VAL A 162 2.07 -5.92 -13.44
C VAL A 162 3.27 -6.12 -14.35
N LEU A 163 3.56 -5.16 -15.23
CA LEU A 163 4.76 -5.15 -16.05
C LEU A 163 6.02 -5.14 -15.17
N GLY A 164 6.08 -4.27 -14.16
CA GLY A 164 7.16 -4.25 -13.17
C GLY A 164 7.31 -5.59 -12.45
N LEU A 165 6.19 -6.18 -12.00
CA LEU A 165 6.16 -7.48 -11.33
C LEU A 165 6.77 -8.61 -12.19
N PHE A 166 6.42 -8.67 -13.49
CA PHE A 166 6.94 -9.71 -14.37
C PHE A 166 8.39 -9.47 -14.78
N ARG A 167 8.82 -8.21 -14.93
CA ARG A 167 10.23 -7.84 -15.19
C ARG A 167 11.17 -8.25 -14.07
N ILE A 168 10.69 -8.32 -12.83
CA ILE A 168 11.48 -8.72 -11.66
C ILE A 168 11.88 -10.21 -11.69
N GLY A 169 11.10 -11.08 -12.36
CA GLY A 169 11.29 -12.54 -12.34
C GLY A 169 12.74 -12.98 -12.56
N PRO A 170 13.35 -12.69 -13.73
CA PRO A 170 14.74 -13.05 -14.02
C PRO A 170 15.76 -12.42 -13.07
N LEU A 171 15.52 -11.18 -12.66
CA LEU A 171 16.42 -10.41 -11.79
C LEU A 171 16.57 -11.05 -10.40
N LEU A 172 15.51 -11.69 -9.91
CA LEU A 172 15.55 -12.46 -8.67
C LEU A 172 16.34 -13.77 -8.79
N LEU A 173 16.62 -14.23 -10.01
CA LEU A 173 17.21 -15.53 -10.32
C LEU A 173 18.60 -15.42 -10.95
N ASN A 174 19.38 -14.41 -10.55
CA ASN A 174 20.75 -14.16 -11.04
C ASN A 174 20.85 -14.21 -12.59
N THR A 175 19.83 -13.66 -13.25
CA THR A 175 19.66 -13.68 -14.70
C THR A 175 19.38 -12.25 -15.17
N PRO A 176 19.89 -11.83 -16.34
CA PRO A 176 19.59 -10.50 -16.89
C PRO A 176 18.09 -10.25 -17.07
N ALA A 177 17.69 -8.98 -17.06
CA ALA A 177 16.33 -8.59 -17.43
C ALA A 177 15.98 -9.02 -18.87
N TYR A 178 14.69 -8.92 -19.20
CA TYR A 178 14.25 -8.94 -20.59
C TYR A 178 14.72 -7.67 -21.31
N GLU A 179 15.16 -7.82 -22.54
CA GLU A 179 15.58 -6.75 -23.42
C GLU A 179 14.38 -5.89 -23.83
N HIS A 180 13.20 -6.50 -23.98
CA HIS A 180 11.92 -5.81 -24.14
C HIS A 180 10.82 -6.53 -23.37
N MET A 181 9.95 -5.75 -22.73
CA MET A 181 8.64 -6.22 -22.29
C MET A 181 7.61 -5.08 -22.39
N GLY A 182 6.44 -5.35 -22.96
CA GLY A 182 5.39 -4.35 -23.09
C GLY A 182 4.05 -4.95 -23.48
N TYR A 183 2.97 -4.19 -23.29
CA TYR A 183 1.64 -4.63 -23.71
C TYR A 183 1.41 -4.36 -25.19
N VAL A 184 0.79 -5.33 -25.85
CA VAL A 184 0.16 -5.16 -27.16
C VAL A 184 -1.37 -5.10 -27.05
N ALA A 185 -1.93 -5.65 -25.98
CA ALA A 185 -3.34 -5.55 -25.64
C ALA A 185 -3.53 -5.48 -24.11
N THR A 186 -4.54 -4.75 -23.64
CA THR A 186 -4.87 -4.61 -22.23
C THR A 186 -6.38 -4.51 -21.97
N GLN A 187 -6.82 -5.14 -20.86
CA GLN A 187 -8.18 -5.00 -20.35
C GLN A 187 -8.50 -3.60 -19.84
N THR A 188 -7.49 -2.80 -19.47
CA THR A 188 -7.70 -1.40 -19.07
C THR A 188 -8.27 -0.64 -20.25
N SER A 189 -9.40 0.05 -20.03
CA SER A 189 -10.00 0.84 -21.10
C SER A 189 -9.11 2.00 -21.50
N PHE A 190 -9.31 2.51 -22.71
CA PHE A 190 -8.54 3.63 -23.24
C PHE A 190 -8.65 4.88 -22.34
N ILE A 191 -9.84 5.12 -21.78
CA ILE A 191 -10.10 6.27 -20.90
C ILE A 191 -9.47 6.07 -19.52
N GLU A 192 -9.58 4.88 -18.93
CA GLU A 192 -8.93 4.59 -17.63
C GLU A 192 -7.41 4.71 -17.72
N ALA A 193 -6.80 4.29 -18.84
CA ALA A 193 -5.36 4.41 -19.06
C ALA A 193 -4.85 5.87 -19.10
N LEU A 194 -5.74 6.84 -19.39
CA LEU A 194 -5.43 8.28 -19.31
C LEU A 194 -5.42 8.82 -17.88
N GLU A 195 -5.90 8.05 -16.88
CA GLU A 195 -5.83 8.34 -15.45
C GLU A 195 -6.35 9.73 -15.04
N ASN A 196 -7.33 10.25 -15.79
CA ASN A 196 -7.85 11.62 -15.67
C ASN A 196 -6.78 12.73 -15.81
N ARG A 197 -5.62 12.41 -16.38
CA ARG A 197 -4.51 13.33 -16.60
C ARG A 197 -4.64 14.10 -17.89
N VAL A 198 -5.20 13.46 -18.91
CA VAL A 198 -5.36 14.01 -20.25
C VAL A 198 -6.83 13.85 -20.64
N PRO A 199 -7.56 14.96 -20.90
CA PRO A 199 -8.93 14.87 -21.38
C PRO A 199 -8.93 14.30 -22.80
N ALA A 200 -9.83 13.36 -23.05
CA ALA A 200 -10.04 12.78 -24.36
C ALA A 200 -11.53 12.73 -24.70
N GLU A 201 -11.84 12.92 -25.97
CA GLU A 201 -13.21 12.90 -26.50
C GLU A 201 -13.34 11.82 -27.57
N MET A 202 -14.47 11.12 -27.56
CA MET A 202 -14.79 10.14 -28.58
C MET A 202 -15.74 10.76 -29.61
N ILE A 203 -15.31 10.80 -30.86
CA ILE A 203 -16.04 11.38 -32.00
C ILE A 203 -16.01 10.36 -33.14
N ASP A 204 -17.18 9.93 -33.60
CA ASP A 204 -17.35 9.00 -34.73
C ASP A 204 -16.46 7.74 -34.68
N GLY A 205 -16.33 7.12 -33.49
CA GLY A 205 -15.51 5.92 -33.30
C GLY A 205 -14.00 6.17 -33.30
N ASN A 206 -13.58 7.42 -33.17
CA ASN A 206 -12.19 7.82 -32.99
C ASN A 206 -12.05 8.56 -31.66
N VAL A 207 -10.86 8.47 -31.06
CA VAL A 207 -10.55 9.16 -29.80
C VAL A 207 -9.56 10.28 -30.07
N TYR A 208 -9.89 11.47 -29.59
CA TYR A 208 -9.12 12.68 -29.78
C TYR A 208 -8.64 13.25 -28.44
N VAL A 209 -7.43 13.81 -28.43
CA VAL A 209 -6.89 14.62 -27.34
C VAL A 209 -6.65 16.03 -27.89
N GLY A 210 -7.52 16.96 -27.52
CA GLY A 210 -7.65 18.22 -28.27
C GLY A 210 -8.00 17.93 -29.72
N ASP A 211 -7.25 18.49 -30.68
CA ASP A 211 -7.48 18.26 -32.11
C ASP A 211 -6.72 17.05 -32.68
N ARG A 212 -6.00 16.30 -31.84
CA ARG A 212 -5.15 15.18 -32.29
C ARG A 212 -5.88 13.86 -32.21
N LEU A 213 -5.93 13.13 -33.33
CA LEU A 213 -6.43 11.76 -33.38
C LEU A 213 -5.43 10.81 -32.71
N VAL A 214 -5.77 10.30 -31.53
CA VAL A 214 -4.87 9.43 -30.73
C VAL A 214 -5.34 7.98 -30.63
N GLY A 215 -6.61 7.70 -30.93
CA GLY A 215 -7.17 6.35 -30.85
C GLY A 215 -8.20 6.08 -31.94
N ARG A 216 -8.32 4.81 -32.34
CA ARG A 216 -9.32 4.35 -33.31
C ARG A 216 -10.05 3.13 -32.77
N THR A 217 -11.38 3.16 -32.80
CA THR A 217 -12.20 2.00 -32.47
C THR A 217 -11.94 0.87 -33.47
N THR A 218 -11.84 -0.33 -32.94
CA THR A 218 -11.48 -1.58 -33.63
C THR A 218 -12.11 -2.74 -32.88
N THR A 219 -11.88 -3.96 -33.33
CA THR A 219 -12.24 -5.19 -32.60
C THR A 219 -11.02 -5.89 -32.04
N PHE A 220 -11.22 -6.74 -31.03
CA PHE A 220 -10.16 -7.62 -30.54
C PHE A 220 -9.75 -8.63 -31.61
N GLY A 221 -10.65 -9.03 -32.50
CA GLY A 221 -10.34 -9.87 -33.66
C GLY A 221 -9.25 -9.26 -34.54
N GLU A 222 -9.33 -7.96 -34.83
CA GLU A 222 -8.26 -7.25 -35.57
C GLU A 222 -6.92 -7.27 -34.83
N CYS A 223 -6.91 -7.18 -33.50
CA CYS A 223 -5.69 -7.36 -32.70
C CYS A 223 -5.12 -8.78 -32.87
N ILE A 224 -5.97 -9.80 -32.75
CA ILE A 224 -5.56 -11.20 -32.91
C ILE A 224 -4.98 -11.45 -34.31
N ASP A 225 -5.62 -10.92 -35.35
CA ASP A 225 -5.18 -11.08 -36.74
C ASP A 225 -3.88 -10.32 -37.03
N GLN A 226 -3.75 -9.09 -36.51
CA GLN A 226 -2.55 -8.26 -36.67
C GLN A 226 -1.28 -8.95 -36.16
N PHE A 227 -1.39 -9.71 -35.05
CA PHE A 227 -0.26 -10.43 -34.48
C PHE A 227 -0.21 -11.92 -34.87
N GLY A 228 -1.23 -12.41 -35.60
CA GLY A 228 -1.32 -13.80 -36.03
C GLY A 228 -1.45 -14.79 -34.88
N PHE A 229 -2.22 -14.44 -33.83
CA PHE A 229 -2.47 -15.34 -32.71
C PHE A 229 -3.62 -16.31 -33.02
N ASP A 230 -3.52 -17.53 -32.48
CA ASP A 230 -4.67 -18.42 -32.38
C ASP A 230 -5.48 -18.04 -31.12
N TRP A 231 -6.79 -17.86 -31.28
CA TRP A 231 -7.67 -17.48 -30.17
C TRP A 231 -8.94 -18.32 -30.16
N PRO A 232 -9.13 -19.20 -29.15
CA PRO A 232 -10.18 -20.22 -29.17
C PRO A 232 -11.59 -19.66 -28.92
N ARG A 233 -11.70 -18.44 -28.36
CA ARG A 233 -12.98 -17.84 -27.95
C ARG A 233 -13.47 -16.86 -29.02
N THR A 234 -14.25 -17.36 -29.97
CA THR A 234 -14.72 -16.57 -31.13
C THR A 234 -15.56 -15.36 -30.73
N SER A 235 -16.41 -15.46 -29.70
CA SER A 235 -17.24 -14.34 -29.23
C SER A 235 -16.40 -13.17 -28.69
N GLU A 236 -15.23 -13.45 -28.10
CA GLU A 236 -14.32 -12.40 -27.62
C GLU A 236 -13.70 -11.61 -28.77
N ARG A 237 -13.58 -12.19 -29.97
CA ARG A 237 -13.03 -11.50 -31.15
C ARG A 237 -13.92 -10.35 -31.63
N GLU A 238 -15.22 -10.42 -31.38
CA GLU A 238 -16.18 -9.38 -31.77
C GLU A 238 -16.21 -8.20 -30.79
N MET A 239 -15.55 -8.31 -29.64
CA MET A 239 -15.52 -7.24 -28.64
C MET A 239 -14.80 -6.00 -29.18
N GLY A 240 -15.47 -4.85 -29.07
CA GLY A 240 -14.90 -3.55 -29.43
C GLY A 240 -13.79 -3.15 -28.47
N CYS A 241 -12.71 -2.61 -29.01
CA CYS A 241 -11.59 -2.03 -28.27
C CYS A 241 -11.04 -0.82 -29.03
N VAL A 242 -10.03 -0.14 -28.48
CA VAL A 242 -9.43 1.04 -29.10
C VAL A 242 -7.94 0.83 -29.32
N LEU A 243 -7.49 0.96 -30.57
CA LEU A 243 -6.07 0.98 -30.93
C LEU A 243 -5.50 2.38 -30.68
N ALA A 244 -4.47 2.49 -29.83
CA ALA A 244 -3.72 3.73 -29.67
C ALA A 244 -2.81 3.96 -30.89
N LEU A 245 -2.96 5.11 -31.54
CA LEU A 245 -2.21 5.49 -32.74
C LEU A 245 -0.93 6.27 -32.42
N GLU A 246 -0.88 6.88 -31.24
CA GLU A 246 0.23 7.69 -30.75
C GLU A 246 0.51 7.39 -29.27
N ASP A 247 1.74 7.67 -28.84
CA ASP A 247 2.05 7.72 -27.42
C ASP A 247 1.41 8.97 -26.82
N VAL A 248 0.77 8.81 -25.66
CA VAL A 248 0.22 9.92 -24.89
C VAL A 248 0.87 9.92 -23.52
N CYS A 249 1.44 11.05 -23.13
CA CYS A 249 2.10 11.23 -21.85
C CYS A 249 1.44 12.32 -21.02
N ASP A 250 1.53 12.20 -19.70
CA ASP A 250 1.19 13.29 -18.78
C ASP A 250 2.16 14.46 -18.97
N ALA A 251 1.64 15.68 -19.15
CA ALA A 251 2.46 16.84 -19.48
C ALA A 251 3.41 17.29 -18.35
N LYS A 252 3.08 16.98 -17.09
CA LYS A 252 3.85 17.43 -15.91
C LYS A 252 4.97 16.45 -15.55
N THR A 253 4.67 15.16 -15.60
CA THR A 253 5.53 14.07 -15.11
C THR A 253 6.15 13.25 -16.22
N ASN A 254 5.68 13.42 -17.46
CA ASN A 254 6.07 12.61 -18.61
C ASN A 254 5.77 11.09 -18.43
N ALA A 255 4.83 10.75 -17.54
CA ALA A 255 4.34 9.38 -17.39
C ALA A 255 3.67 8.91 -18.68
N LEU A 256 3.98 7.69 -19.14
CA LEU A 256 3.38 7.14 -20.34
C LEU A 256 1.98 6.61 -20.01
N LEU A 257 0.95 7.26 -20.55
CA LEU A 257 -0.46 6.91 -20.31
C LEU A 257 -0.96 5.94 -21.37
N LEU A 258 -0.68 6.25 -22.64
CA LEU A 258 -1.00 5.40 -23.77
C LEU A 258 0.26 5.07 -24.56
N ARG A 259 0.35 3.82 -25.00
CA ARG A 259 1.42 3.35 -25.88
C ARG A 259 0.88 3.13 -27.28
N LYS A 260 1.53 3.75 -28.26
CA LYS A 260 1.27 3.53 -29.68
C LYS A 260 1.31 2.04 -30.03
N GLY A 261 0.32 1.59 -30.78
CA GLY A 261 0.18 0.21 -31.22
C GLY A 261 -0.46 -0.73 -30.21
N CYS A 262 -0.76 -0.27 -28.99
CA CYS A 262 -1.46 -1.08 -27.99
C CYS A 262 -2.98 -0.97 -28.16
N TYR A 263 -3.67 -2.10 -27.98
CA TYR A 263 -5.13 -2.20 -27.98
C TYR A 263 -5.66 -2.11 -26.53
N TYR A 264 -6.54 -1.16 -26.25
CA TYR A 264 -7.10 -0.90 -24.93
C TYR A 264 -8.58 -1.31 -24.84
N GLY A 265 -8.99 -1.83 -23.69
CA GLY A 265 -10.34 -2.37 -23.45
C GLY A 265 -10.55 -3.75 -24.10
N THR A 266 -9.49 -4.54 -24.23
CA THR A 266 -9.57 -5.90 -24.79
C THR A 266 -10.06 -6.90 -23.74
N PRO A 267 -10.60 -8.08 -24.13
CA PRO A 267 -10.99 -9.11 -23.17
C PRO A 267 -9.82 -9.75 -22.43
N SER A 268 -8.60 -9.61 -22.94
CA SER A 268 -7.39 -10.16 -22.33
C SER A 268 -6.22 -9.19 -22.44
N ASN A 269 -5.34 -9.21 -21.44
CA ASN A 269 -4.04 -8.56 -21.53
C ASN A 269 -3.10 -9.48 -22.31
N ILE A 270 -2.32 -8.91 -23.22
CA ILE A 270 -1.28 -9.62 -23.97
C ILE A 270 0.03 -8.83 -23.85
N LEU A 271 1.03 -9.49 -23.28
CA LEU A 271 2.39 -8.99 -23.15
C LEU A 271 3.29 -9.57 -24.24
N ASP A 272 4.06 -8.70 -24.88
CA ASP A 272 5.22 -9.03 -25.72
C ASP A 272 6.46 -9.01 -24.83
N ALA A 273 7.23 -10.09 -24.83
CA ALA A 273 8.53 -10.17 -24.21
C ALA A 273 9.57 -10.67 -25.23
N ARG A 274 10.60 -9.85 -25.47
CA ARG A 274 11.73 -10.22 -26.35
C ARG A 274 13.01 -10.24 -25.56
N PHE A 275 13.77 -11.32 -25.75
CA PHE A 275 15.00 -11.53 -25.02
C PHE A 275 15.92 -12.53 -25.70
N LYS A 276 17.22 -12.47 -25.40
CA LYS A 276 18.17 -13.46 -25.95
C LYS A 276 17.79 -14.90 -25.55
N ALA A 277 17.68 -15.80 -26.51
CA ALA A 277 17.31 -17.18 -26.28
C ALA A 277 18.38 -17.96 -25.50
N ASN A 278 17.97 -19.04 -24.84
CA ASN A 278 18.85 -20.06 -24.26
C ASN A 278 19.81 -19.53 -23.19
N VAL A 279 19.37 -18.51 -22.42
CA VAL A 279 20.14 -18.02 -21.29
C VAL A 279 19.94 -18.96 -20.09
N VAL A 280 21.02 -19.69 -19.79
CA VAL A 280 21.14 -20.56 -18.61
C VAL A 280 21.94 -19.87 -17.52
N THR A 281 21.63 -20.19 -16.26
CA THR A 281 22.42 -19.79 -15.10
C THR A 281 22.65 -21.03 -14.22
N GLN A 282 23.90 -21.28 -13.83
CA GLN A 282 24.25 -22.50 -13.08
C GLN A 282 23.64 -22.49 -11.68
N GLU A 283 23.53 -21.30 -11.07
CA GLU A 283 23.02 -21.12 -9.72
C GLU A 283 21.97 -20.00 -9.69
N PRO A 284 20.73 -20.27 -10.17
CA PRO A 284 19.69 -19.24 -10.29
C PRO A 284 19.38 -18.60 -8.93
N PHE A 285 19.37 -19.41 -7.87
CA PHE A 285 18.94 -18.98 -6.55
C PHE A 285 20.06 -18.45 -5.65
N LEU A 286 21.32 -18.43 -6.09
CA LEU A 286 22.46 -18.08 -5.23
C LEU A 286 22.28 -16.71 -4.57
N LYS A 287 21.96 -15.68 -5.36
CA LYS A 287 21.78 -14.31 -4.85
C LYS A 287 20.59 -14.21 -3.88
N LEU A 288 19.49 -14.90 -4.20
CA LEU A 288 18.30 -14.96 -3.34
C LEU A 288 18.62 -15.65 -2.01
N MET A 289 19.29 -16.80 -2.04
CA MET A 289 19.67 -17.57 -0.85
C MET A 289 20.65 -16.78 0.04
N SER A 290 21.68 -16.14 -0.56
CA SER A 290 22.58 -15.25 0.18
C SER A 290 21.83 -14.09 0.84
N SER A 291 20.82 -13.55 0.18
CA SER A 291 20.00 -12.45 0.71
C SER A 291 19.11 -12.88 1.86
N VAL A 292 18.53 -14.09 1.81
CA VAL A 292 17.78 -14.67 2.94
C VAL A 292 18.66 -14.71 4.19
N VAL A 293 19.88 -15.25 4.07
CA VAL A 293 20.83 -15.31 5.19
C VAL A 293 21.16 -13.90 5.68
N LYS A 294 21.56 -12.98 4.80
CA LYS A 294 21.94 -11.61 5.17
C LYS A 294 20.82 -10.86 5.93
N GLN A 295 19.58 -11.07 5.52
CA GLN A 295 18.42 -10.41 6.14
C GLN A 295 18.09 -10.91 7.54
N GLU A 296 18.47 -12.15 7.88
CA GLU A 296 18.37 -12.66 9.26
C GLU A 296 19.25 -11.88 10.24
N PHE A 297 20.30 -11.21 9.73
CA PHE A 297 21.30 -10.57 10.57
C PHE A 297 21.19 -9.04 10.63
N ASP A 298 20.94 -8.28 9.54
CA ASP A 298 21.15 -6.80 9.62
C ASP A 298 20.31 -5.85 8.72
N VAL A 299 19.65 -6.30 7.64
CA VAL A 299 19.25 -5.36 6.55
C VAL A 299 17.96 -4.54 6.84
N TRP A 300 17.10 -5.01 7.74
CA TRP A 300 15.76 -4.44 7.91
C TRP A 300 15.66 -3.25 8.87
N GLN A 301 16.69 -2.96 9.68
CA GLN A 301 16.58 -1.97 10.76
C GLN A 301 16.19 -0.56 10.29
N PRO A 302 16.75 0.01 9.20
CA PRO A 302 16.37 1.36 8.76
C PRO A 302 14.91 1.44 8.33
N ILE A 303 14.42 0.42 7.62
CA ILE A 303 13.04 0.34 7.11
C ILE A 303 12.07 0.13 8.27
N GLN A 304 12.42 -0.77 9.20
CA GLN A 304 11.64 -0.99 10.41
C GLN A 304 11.52 0.29 11.24
N LYS A 305 12.63 1.03 11.41
CA LYS A 305 12.59 2.33 12.11
C LYS A 305 11.72 3.35 11.39
N ALA A 306 11.79 3.43 10.06
CA ALA A 306 10.92 4.31 9.27
C ALA A 306 9.43 3.92 9.42
N GLN A 307 9.12 2.62 9.41
CA GLN A 307 7.78 2.09 9.66
C GLN A 307 7.26 2.47 11.05
N GLU A 308 8.06 2.23 12.10
CA GLU A 308 7.71 2.58 13.48
C GLU A 308 7.48 4.08 13.66
N GLN A 309 8.31 4.91 13.02
CA GLN A 309 8.14 6.36 13.01
C GLN A 309 6.87 6.80 12.28
N LEU A 310 6.56 6.17 11.14
CA LEU A 310 5.32 6.43 10.40
C LEU A 310 4.10 6.07 11.23
N LEU A 311 4.03 4.85 11.78
CA LEU A 311 2.93 4.43 12.65
C LEU A 311 2.81 5.34 13.88
N GLY A 312 3.93 5.72 14.49
CA GLY A 312 3.96 6.63 15.62
C GLY A 312 3.49 8.06 15.30
N ALA A 313 3.63 8.51 14.05
CA ALA A 313 3.17 9.82 13.59
C ALA A 313 1.77 9.81 12.96
N MET A 314 1.31 8.63 12.53
CA MET A 314 -0.09 8.37 12.15
C MET A 314 -1.00 8.32 13.36
N ASN A 315 -0.52 7.74 14.47
CA ASN A 315 -1.19 7.89 15.74
C ASN A 315 -1.23 9.38 16.09
N ASP A 316 -2.42 9.96 16.11
CA ASP A 316 -2.62 11.36 16.49
C ASP A 316 -1.86 11.64 17.80
N SER A 317 -1.35 12.86 17.96
CA SER A 317 -0.80 13.27 19.25
C SER A 317 -1.73 14.27 19.89
N VAL A 318 -2.00 14.09 21.17
CA VAL A 318 -2.72 15.05 21.98
C VAL A 318 -1.76 15.70 22.97
N GLU A 319 -1.72 17.03 22.97
CA GLU A 319 -1.01 17.78 23.99
C GLU A 319 -1.92 17.96 25.21
N VAL A 320 -1.42 17.57 26.38
CA VAL A 320 -2.11 17.73 27.65
C VAL A 320 -1.21 18.51 28.60
N VAL A 321 -1.64 19.72 28.98
CA VAL A 321 -0.88 20.60 29.88
C VAL A 321 -1.61 20.71 31.20
N TYR A 322 -0.93 20.39 32.30
CA TYR A 322 -1.37 20.69 33.66
C TYR A 322 -0.77 22.00 34.16
N TYR A 323 -1.60 22.97 34.50
CA TYR A 323 -1.17 24.24 35.08
C TYR A 323 -1.24 24.16 36.62
N LYS A 324 -0.08 24.25 37.27
CA LYS A 324 0.04 24.19 38.74
C LYS A 324 -0.53 25.41 39.44
N SER A 325 -0.58 26.54 38.75
CA SER A 325 -1.02 27.82 39.33
C SER A 325 -2.49 27.79 39.78
N ASP A 326 -3.35 27.04 39.08
CA ASP A 326 -4.79 26.98 39.32
C ASP A 326 -5.39 25.57 39.32
N ASP A 327 -4.55 24.54 39.38
CA ASP A 327 -4.93 23.12 39.29
C ASP A 327 -5.81 22.84 38.06
N SER A 328 -5.44 23.29 36.86
CA SER A 328 -6.22 23.07 35.63
C SER A 328 -5.50 22.19 34.61
N ILE A 329 -6.28 21.53 33.75
CA ILE A 329 -5.77 20.79 32.59
C ILE A 329 -6.37 21.38 31.32
N SER A 330 -5.52 21.57 30.33
CA SER A 330 -5.93 21.82 28.95
C SER A 330 -5.53 20.66 28.04
N VAL A 331 -6.33 20.45 26.99
CA VAL A 331 -6.07 19.48 25.92
C VAL A 331 -6.03 20.24 24.60
N ASN A 332 -4.90 20.18 23.88
CA ASN A 332 -4.64 20.99 22.68
C ASN A 332 -4.99 22.47 22.88
N SER A 333 -4.48 23.05 23.97
CA SER A 333 -4.70 24.44 24.40
C SER A 333 -6.16 24.80 24.76
N LYS A 334 -7.10 23.84 24.77
CA LYS A 334 -8.48 24.06 25.24
C LYS A 334 -8.64 23.57 26.67
N HIS A 335 -9.15 24.41 27.56
CA HIS A 335 -9.40 24.02 28.96
C HIS A 335 -10.37 22.83 29.02
N LEU A 336 -9.98 21.77 29.74
CA LEU A 336 -10.77 20.56 29.93
C LEU A 336 -11.43 20.54 31.33
N MET A 337 -10.64 20.68 32.39
CA MET A 337 -11.13 20.59 33.77
C MET A 337 -10.18 21.27 34.76
N ARG A 338 -10.65 21.46 36.00
CA ARG A 338 -9.89 22.14 37.07
C ARG A 338 -10.10 21.50 38.45
N ASN A 339 -9.29 21.91 39.42
CA ASN A 339 -9.25 21.44 40.80
C ASN A 339 -8.97 19.93 40.92
N VAL A 340 -9.68 19.23 41.79
CA VAL A 340 -9.38 17.83 42.11
C VAL A 340 -9.54 16.89 40.91
N PRO A 341 -10.57 17.00 40.04
CA PRO A 341 -10.61 16.23 38.80
C PRO A 341 -9.32 16.36 37.96
N ALA A 342 -8.78 17.58 37.83
CA ALA A 342 -7.53 17.80 37.11
C ALA A 342 -6.35 17.09 37.81
N ARG A 343 -6.29 17.13 39.15
CA ARG A 343 -5.25 16.42 39.93
C ARG A 343 -5.33 14.89 39.80
N ILE A 344 -6.54 14.34 39.69
CA ILE A 344 -6.75 12.91 39.40
C ILE A 344 -6.16 12.57 38.03
N LEU A 345 -6.55 13.31 36.98
CA LEU A 345 -6.06 13.05 35.63
C LEU A 345 -4.56 13.29 35.51
N ARG A 346 -4.02 14.33 36.15
CA ARG A 346 -2.58 14.62 36.21
C ARG A 346 -1.78 13.43 36.72
N ASN A 347 -2.16 12.87 37.86
CA ASN A 347 -1.40 11.77 38.45
C ASN A 347 -1.48 10.49 37.61
N LEU A 348 -2.65 10.23 37.03
CA LEU A 348 -2.83 9.15 36.06
C LEU A 348 -1.91 9.35 34.84
N LEU A 349 -1.93 10.52 34.21
CA LEU A 349 -1.10 10.82 33.03
C LEU A 349 0.40 10.77 33.35
N ARG A 350 0.80 11.24 34.53
CA ARG A 350 2.18 11.17 35.00
C ARG A 350 2.65 9.72 35.18
N GLU A 351 1.81 8.86 35.74
CA GLU A 351 2.15 7.44 35.91
C GLU A 351 2.15 6.68 34.58
N TYR A 352 1.15 6.91 33.73
CA TYR A 352 1.10 6.35 32.37
C TYR A 352 2.32 6.76 31.54
N THR A 353 2.69 8.05 31.54
CA THR A 353 3.85 8.52 30.76
C THR A 353 5.19 8.03 31.31
N ALA A 354 5.30 7.77 32.62
CA ALA A 354 6.52 7.24 33.22
C ALA A 354 6.66 5.72 33.09
N THR A 355 5.56 4.97 33.11
CA THR A 355 5.59 3.50 33.27
C THR A 355 4.82 2.71 32.21
N GLY A 356 3.95 3.35 31.43
CA GLY A 356 3.02 2.70 30.52
C GLY A 356 1.84 1.99 31.22
N ARG A 357 1.66 2.18 32.53
CA ARG A 357 0.58 1.54 33.29
C ARG A 357 -0.79 2.06 32.85
N GLU A 358 -1.71 1.14 32.59
CA GLU A 358 -3.09 1.46 32.15
C GLU A 358 -4.16 1.06 33.18
N GLU A 359 -3.84 0.26 34.19
CA GLU A 359 -4.81 -0.22 35.19
C GLU A 359 -4.54 0.34 36.59
N TYR A 360 -5.60 0.88 37.20
CA TYR A 360 -5.52 1.64 38.44
C TYR A 360 -6.60 1.20 39.44
N GLU A 361 -6.29 1.27 40.74
CA GLU A 361 -7.24 1.00 41.83
C GLU A 361 -7.76 2.31 42.46
N ASN A 362 -9.02 2.36 42.89
CA ASN A 362 -9.51 3.58 43.55
C ASN A 362 -8.77 3.90 44.87
N ARG A 363 -8.19 2.89 45.53
CA ARG A 363 -7.55 3.03 46.84
C ARG A 363 -6.22 3.78 46.79
N GLU A 364 -5.44 3.62 45.72
CA GLU A 364 -4.17 4.35 45.54
C GLU A 364 -4.43 5.86 45.41
N PHE A 365 -5.41 6.27 44.61
CA PHE A 365 -5.77 7.69 44.45
C PHE A 365 -6.42 8.29 45.71
N LYS A 366 -7.22 7.52 46.46
CA LYS A 366 -7.84 7.97 47.73
C LYS A 366 -6.80 8.28 48.81
N ARG A 367 -5.64 7.62 48.78
CA ARG A 367 -4.55 7.76 49.76
C ARG A 367 -3.51 8.80 49.36
N ASP A 368 -3.55 9.27 48.12
CA ASP A 368 -2.59 10.23 47.60
C ASP A 368 -2.92 11.66 48.10
N PRO A 369 -2.07 12.25 48.96
CA PRO A 369 -2.29 13.59 49.50
C PRO A 369 -2.24 14.68 48.43
N SER A 370 -1.65 14.41 47.26
CA SER A 370 -1.68 15.35 46.13
C SER A 370 -3.05 15.39 45.45
N ILE A 371 -3.92 14.39 45.65
CA ILE A 371 -5.25 14.31 45.03
C ILE A 371 -6.35 14.66 46.03
N CYS A 372 -6.29 14.07 47.23
CA CYS A 372 -7.29 14.24 48.27
C CYS A 372 -6.68 14.95 49.49
N MET A 373 -7.13 16.18 49.75
CA MET A 373 -6.69 16.96 50.92
C MET A 373 -7.26 16.41 52.25
N ASP A 374 -8.40 15.73 52.23
CA ASP A 374 -8.99 15.06 53.40
C ASP A 374 -9.09 13.55 53.15
N PRO A 375 -8.16 12.75 53.71
CA PRO A 375 -8.17 11.30 53.59
C PRO A 375 -9.32 10.61 54.35
N LEU A 376 -9.96 11.29 55.30
CA LEU A 376 -11.03 10.73 56.14
C LEU A 376 -12.40 10.77 55.45
N ARG A 377 -12.61 11.70 54.51
CA ARG A 377 -13.84 11.80 53.68
C ARG A 377 -13.55 12.17 52.22
N PRO A 378 -12.75 11.38 51.48
CA PRO A 378 -12.45 11.67 50.10
C PRO A 378 -13.70 11.39 49.26
N ASN A 379 -14.39 12.43 48.78
CA ASN A 379 -15.45 12.31 47.77
C ASN A 379 -14.88 11.93 46.38
N PHE A 380 -13.97 10.96 46.36
CA PHE A 380 -13.18 10.56 45.21
C PHE A 380 -14.05 9.95 44.11
N GLU A 381 -15.00 9.08 44.49
CA GLU A 381 -15.90 8.42 43.54
C GLU A 381 -16.66 9.43 42.66
N SER A 382 -17.20 10.49 43.27
CA SER A 382 -17.89 11.57 42.57
C SER A 382 -16.94 12.40 41.70
N ARG A 383 -15.72 12.65 42.18
CA ARG A 383 -14.70 13.42 41.44
C ARG A 383 -14.17 12.63 40.25
N LEU A 384 -13.94 11.32 40.40
CA LEU A 384 -13.58 10.42 39.30
C LEU A 384 -14.69 10.37 38.25
N ASN A 385 -15.97 10.34 38.66
CA ASN A 385 -17.08 10.43 37.72
C ASN A 385 -17.06 11.73 36.91
N ARG A 386 -16.65 12.85 37.51
CA ARG A 386 -16.46 14.10 36.76
C ARG A 386 -15.32 14.01 35.75
N VAL A 387 -14.21 13.36 36.11
CA VAL A 387 -13.10 13.11 35.16
C VAL A 387 -13.61 12.28 33.98
N ILE A 388 -14.28 11.16 34.25
CA ILE A 388 -14.85 10.28 33.23
C ILE A 388 -15.85 11.05 32.35
N ALA A 389 -16.72 11.86 32.95
CA ALA A 389 -17.69 12.68 32.22
C ALA A 389 -17.01 13.71 31.28
N HIS A 390 -16.00 14.44 31.77
CA HIS A 390 -15.28 15.41 30.94
C HIS A 390 -14.46 14.74 29.81
N ILE A 391 -13.94 13.53 30.05
CA ILE A 391 -13.19 12.78 29.03
C ILE A 391 -14.14 12.15 28.02
N ASN A 392 -15.13 11.39 28.48
CA ASN A 392 -15.98 10.57 27.63
C ASN A 392 -17.11 11.37 26.97
N GLY A 393 -17.40 12.58 27.45
CA GLY A 393 -18.57 13.36 27.08
C GLY A 393 -19.77 13.04 27.98
N THR A 394 -20.77 13.93 27.98
CA THR A 394 -22.04 13.77 28.70
C THR A 394 -23.20 14.18 27.84
N GLU A 395 -24.34 13.50 27.98
CA GLU A 395 -25.61 13.99 27.44
C GLU A 395 -25.98 15.31 28.12
N GLU A 396 -26.15 16.34 27.31
CA GLU A 396 -26.67 17.63 27.70
C GLU A 396 -28.21 17.57 27.80
N LYS A 397 -28.80 18.58 28.46
CA LYS A 397 -30.24 18.60 28.75
C LYS A 397 -31.14 18.64 27.51
N ASP A 398 -30.58 18.99 26.37
CA ASP A 398 -31.26 19.04 25.06
C ASP A 398 -31.10 17.75 24.24
N GLY A 399 -30.43 16.73 24.80
CA GLY A 399 -30.16 15.46 24.13
C GLY A 399 -28.93 15.50 23.22
N SER A 400 -28.20 16.62 23.13
CA SER A 400 -26.89 16.67 22.48
C SER A 400 -25.80 16.08 23.36
N MET A 401 -24.70 15.60 22.78
CA MET A 401 -23.56 15.04 23.53
C MET A 401 -22.42 16.07 23.57
N SER A 402 -21.89 16.36 24.76
CA SER A 402 -20.68 17.18 24.87
C SER A 402 -19.48 16.43 24.26
N GLU A 403 -18.69 17.12 23.42
CA GLU A 403 -17.69 16.48 22.55
C GLU A 403 -16.52 15.81 23.29
N GLY A 404 -16.37 16.07 24.60
CA GLY A 404 -15.33 15.48 25.46
C GLY A 404 -13.92 15.48 24.84
N VAL A 405 -13.09 14.53 25.25
CA VAL A 405 -11.79 14.23 24.63
C VAL A 405 -11.63 12.72 24.34
N LYS A 406 -12.75 11.98 24.30
CA LYS A 406 -12.83 10.51 24.13
C LYS A 406 -12.12 10.00 22.89
N LYS A 407 -11.98 10.85 21.86
CA LYS A 407 -11.24 10.55 20.62
C LYS A 407 -9.74 10.39 20.85
N TYR A 408 -9.18 11.02 21.88
CA TYR A 408 -7.75 10.97 22.20
C TYR A 408 -7.42 9.92 23.26
N PHE A 409 -8.25 9.80 24.29
CA PHE A 409 -8.13 8.80 25.35
C PHE A 409 -9.45 8.64 26.10
N GLU A 410 -9.62 7.51 26.79
CA GLU A 410 -10.83 7.15 27.51
C GLU A 410 -10.49 6.58 28.90
N ILE A 411 -11.45 6.69 29.84
CA ILE A 411 -11.38 5.99 31.12
C ILE A 411 -12.61 5.08 31.25
N GLU A 412 -12.35 3.79 31.50
CA GLU A 412 -13.38 2.78 31.73
C GLU A 412 -13.36 2.29 33.17
N ARG A 413 -14.54 2.02 33.74
CA ARG A 413 -14.62 1.39 35.07
C ARG A 413 -14.32 -0.10 34.97
N HIS A 414 -13.50 -0.58 35.89
CA HIS A 414 -13.13 -1.99 36.00
C HIS A 414 -13.87 -2.66 37.17
N ARG A 415 -14.24 -3.94 37.02
CA ARG A 415 -15.17 -4.65 37.92
C ARG A 415 -14.67 -4.85 39.37
N ARG A 416 -13.42 -4.53 39.67
CA ARG A 416 -12.77 -4.73 40.99
C ARG A 416 -12.56 -3.44 41.81
N GLY A 417 -13.32 -2.38 41.57
CA GLY A 417 -13.15 -1.12 42.30
C GLY A 417 -11.95 -0.29 41.81
N GLY A 418 -11.64 -0.43 40.53
CA GLY A 418 -10.60 0.31 39.82
C GLY A 418 -11.10 0.86 38.49
N PHE A 419 -10.20 1.44 37.72
CA PHE A 419 -10.47 1.96 36.38
C PHE A 419 -9.28 1.69 35.46
N ARG A 420 -9.55 1.63 34.16
CA ARG A 420 -8.55 1.48 33.11
C ARG A 420 -8.47 2.76 32.30
N PHE A 421 -7.26 3.22 32.06
CA PHE A 421 -6.95 4.28 31.11
C PHE A 421 -6.69 3.68 29.74
N LEU A 422 -7.35 4.19 28.71
CA LEU A 422 -7.26 3.72 27.34
C LEU A 422 -6.76 4.84 26.44
N PRO A 423 -5.45 4.94 26.20
CA PRO A 423 -4.90 5.88 25.22
C PRO A 423 -5.34 5.47 23.81
N LYS A 424 -5.88 6.40 23.02
CA LYS A 424 -6.22 6.17 21.59
C LYS A 424 -5.23 6.82 20.64
N CYS A 425 -4.31 7.59 21.19
CA CYS A 425 -3.36 8.41 20.46
C CYS A 425 -2.15 8.68 21.38
N LYS A 426 -1.04 9.21 20.84
CA LYS A 426 0.14 9.55 21.62
C LYS A 426 -0.13 10.73 22.54
N ILE A 427 0.09 10.57 23.84
CA ILE A 427 -0.12 11.64 24.82
C ILE A 427 1.19 12.37 25.10
N ILE A 428 1.22 13.67 24.78
CA ILE A 428 2.31 14.57 25.14
C ILE A 428 1.87 15.32 26.40
N PHE A 429 2.26 14.80 27.57
CA PHE A 429 1.91 15.38 28.86
C PHE A 429 3.02 16.29 29.38
N ARG A 430 2.67 17.51 29.83
CA ARG A 430 3.59 18.48 30.44
C ARG A 430 2.94 19.16 31.64
N GLU A 431 3.77 19.63 32.56
CA GLU A 431 3.32 20.42 33.71
C GLU A 431 3.98 21.80 33.69
N GLU A 432 3.18 22.86 33.85
CA GLU A 432 3.59 24.26 33.88
C GLU A 432 3.35 24.91 35.24
#